data_AF-A0A503Q0I9-F1
#
_entry.id   AF-A0A503Q0I9-F1
#
_cell.length_a   1.000
_cell.length_b   1.000
_cell.length_c   1.000
_cell.angle_alpha   90.00
_cell.angle_beta   90.00
_cell.angle_gamma   90.00
#
_symmetry.space_group_name_H-M   'P 1'
#
loop_
_entity.id
_entity.type
_entity.pdbx_description
1 polymer ?
#
loop_
_entity_poly.entity_id
_entity_poly.type
_entity_poly.pdbx_seq_one_letter_code
_entity_poly.pdbx_strand_id
1 'polypeptide(L)'
;MKLHSIPKSSPGILRMLSLAAMLCGALSGASAAAETTKPAAATASQATTAVSPEERARQIDWRNAMAQVPQPKKGCFKAEYPSREWQEITCTETPNYPQPPRRGPHPLTVGNSNDVAAQAPSGFISTAIGSFDNVTNVTSESGPIGNSGPSIANAYTLQLNTNFFPSSVSCTGSPNPNCQGWQQFVFENNGSIARGYIQYWLIKYNKTCPSGASWNQFSFTGDTDIYCWKNNSLGAVPVPLQPVTNLAQLSLTGNVGAGGDSINVTVGGTIYSRTGDNAVNAASGWQTAEFNIFGDGGNSAGGGQASFNSGASLTPRVQVIYGGNASPTCVAQGFTAETNNLNFGPTAPSAPPPGPALLFVESTAGGAASNCAAAAGVGDTHLTTFSGLLYDFQASGDFVLADSGPDFIVQNRQVSGAPTWPNAAVNSAVAARLGKTTVAICAKPQRLVVDGKPVSLRGGALQLADGADVTRTGNVYVIRNARGDSVVATLNPPNYIDVKVGLGQWPEKVEGLLANPKNDVNLLATREGRILKTPFSFEDIYHPYAESWRVDPKDSLLSVCGREIKTGIPGKPFYAKDLKRDQLKRAEAICAKAGVEKGPLQDACILDVAVIGKAGAAKIHAKTPAPNAVGIIQ
;
A
#
# COMPACT_ATOMS: atom_id res chain seq x y z
N MET A 1 -57.90 -23.51 42.02
CA MET A 1 -58.07 -24.98 42.00
C MET A 1 -57.33 -25.52 40.79
N LYS A 2 -56.44 -26.51 40.80
CA LYS A 2 -55.92 -27.42 41.83
C LYS A 2 -54.57 -27.94 41.30
N LEU A 3 -53.63 -28.19 42.23
CA LEU A 3 -52.30 -28.81 42.07
C LEU A 3 -52.35 -30.29 41.63
N HIS A 4 -51.15 -30.80 41.27
CA HIS A 4 -50.55 -32.15 41.48
C HIS A 4 -50.18 -32.87 40.16
N SER A 5 -49.13 -33.69 40.00
CA SER A 5 -47.84 -33.96 40.68
C SER A 5 -47.13 -35.07 39.86
N ILE A 6 -45.82 -35.24 40.07
CA ILE A 6 -44.82 -36.11 39.38
C ILE A 6 -45.09 -37.63 39.55
N PRO A 7 -44.39 -38.56 38.84
CA PRO A 7 -43.15 -39.14 39.38
C PRO A 7 -42.00 -39.50 38.38
N LYS A 8 -40.88 -39.94 38.98
CA LYS A 8 -39.46 -40.04 38.57
C LYS A 8 -39.08 -41.29 37.75
N SER A 9 -37.92 -41.25 37.05
CA SER A 9 -36.76 -42.17 37.22
C SER A 9 -35.55 -41.80 36.32
N SER A 10 -34.33 -42.00 36.83
CA SER A 10 -32.99 -41.63 36.31
C SER A 10 -32.20 -42.91 35.86
N PRO A 11 -30.85 -42.91 35.64
CA PRO A 11 -29.91 -42.03 34.89
C PRO A 11 -28.93 -42.83 33.97
N GLY A 12 -28.01 -42.15 33.27
CA GLY A 12 -26.83 -42.78 32.66
C GLY A 12 -25.67 -41.83 32.30
N ILE A 13 -24.52 -42.09 32.95
CA ILE A 13 -23.11 -41.93 32.50
C ILE A 13 -22.56 -40.48 32.41
N LEU A 14 -21.35 -40.09 32.82
CA LEU A 14 -20.26 -40.49 33.74
C LEU A 14 -19.12 -39.51 33.36
N ARG A 15 -18.71 -38.61 34.27
CA ARG A 15 -17.48 -37.79 34.13
C ARG A 15 -16.42 -38.40 35.04
N MET A 16 -15.21 -38.63 34.54
CA MET A 16 -14.04 -38.94 35.39
C MET A 16 -12.98 -37.84 35.27
N LEU A 17 -12.69 -37.22 36.42
CA LEU A 17 -11.43 -36.58 36.77
C LEU A 17 -10.56 -37.62 37.51
N SER A 18 -9.24 -37.58 37.33
CA SER A 18 -8.23 -38.07 38.29
C SER A 18 -6.88 -37.43 37.93
N LEU A 19 -6.38 -36.46 38.68
CA LEU A 19 -5.56 -36.51 39.90
C LEU A 19 -4.11 -37.03 39.67
N ALA A 20 -3.16 -36.13 39.91
CA ALA A 20 -1.72 -36.35 39.85
C ALA A 20 -1.16 -36.80 41.22
N ALA A 21 -0.13 -37.65 41.20
CA ALA A 21 0.71 -37.94 42.35
C ALA A 21 2.18 -38.08 41.90
N MET A 22 3.06 -37.34 42.59
CA MET A 22 4.52 -37.43 42.51
C MET A 22 5.02 -38.68 43.24
N LEU A 23 6.13 -39.27 42.79
CA LEU A 23 7.08 -39.98 43.64
C LEU A 23 8.51 -39.90 43.06
N CYS A 24 9.46 -39.49 43.90
CA CYS A 24 10.91 -39.48 43.65
C CYS A 24 11.51 -40.89 43.77
N GLY A 25 12.58 -41.16 43.01
CA GLY A 25 13.47 -42.30 43.21
C GLY A 25 14.72 -42.21 42.34
N ALA A 26 15.87 -41.95 42.95
CA ALA A 26 17.19 -42.05 42.34
C ALA A 26 17.66 -43.51 42.37
N LEU A 27 18.43 -43.94 41.36
CA LEU A 27 19.60 -44.84 41.50
C LEU A 27 20.32 -45.03 40.15
N SER A 28 21.63 -44.91 40.24
CA SER A 28 22.69 -45.12 39.26
C SER A 28 23.00 -46.61 39.00
N GLY A 29 23.44 -46.96 37.80
CA GLY A 29 24.06 -48.26 37.50
C GLY A 29 24.39 -48.48 36.02
N ALA A 30 25.68 -48.42 35.68
CA ALA A 30 26.32 -48.90 34.44
C ALA A 30 26.17 -50.45 34.33
N SER A 31 26.39 -51.20 33.24
CA SER A 31 27.08 -51.08 31.96
C SER A 31 26.64 -52.29 31.11
N ALA A 32 26.53 -52.16 29.78
CA ALA A 32 26.89 -53.23 28.84
C ALA A 32 27.09 -52.62 27.46
N ALA A 33 28.33 -52.70 26.99
CA ALA A 33 28.79 -52.17 25.72
C ALA A 33 28.29 -53.01 24.54
N ALA A 34 27.90 -52.34 23.45
CA ALA A 34 27.97 -52.88 22.10
C ALA A 34 28.65 -51.81 21.23
N GLU A 35 29.86 -52.14 20.79
CA GLU A 35 30.70 -51.32 19.92
C GLU A 35 29.99 -51.06 18.58
N THR A 36 29.82 -49.78 18.24
CA THR A 36 29.70 -49.36 16.84
C THR A 36 30.59 -48.16 16.61
N THR A 37 31.36 -48.29 15.53
CA THR A 37 32.42 -47.43 15.05
C THR A 37 31.92 -46.02 14.69
N LYS A 38 32.63 -45.01 15.19
CA LYS A 38 32.82 -43.69 14.52
C LYS A 38 34.33 -43.63 14.19
N PRO A 39 34.82 -42.94 13.13
CA PRO A 39 34.31 -41.63 12.71
C PRO A 39 34.44 -41.29 11.20
N ALA A 40 33.58 -40.37 10.72
CA ALA A 40 34.04 -39.24 9.91
C ALA A 40 32.93 -38.18 9.86
N ALA A 41 33.27 -36.97 10.26
CA ALA A 41 32.44 -35.79 10.15
C ALA A 41 32.22 -35.42 8.68
N ALA A 42 30.97 -35.19 8.31
CA ALA A 42 30.62 -34.40 7.13
C ALA A 42 29.70 -33.26 7.58
N THR A 43 30.26 -32.34 8.38
CA THR A 43 29.76 -30.96 8.43
C THR A 43 30.18 -30.28 7.13
N ALA A 44 29.36 -30.42 6.10
CA ALA A 44 29.29 -29.44 5.03
C ALA A 44 27.97 -28.68 5.21
N SER A 45 27.97 -27.77 6.18
CA SER A 45 27.08 -26.62 6.11
C SER A 45 27.47 -25.88 4.83
N GLN A 46 26.66 -25.99 3.78
CA GLN A 46 26.72 -25.03 2.69
C GLN A 46 26.20 -23.70 3.24
N ALA A 47 27.09 -23.00 3.95
CA ALA A 47 26.99 -21.56 4.07
C ALA A 47 27.08 -21.03 2.64
N THR A 48 25.96 -20.60 2.08
CA THR A 48 25.97 -19.70 0.92
C THR A 48 26.79 -18.49 1.33
N THR A 49 28.03 -18.41 0.86
CA THR A 49 28.83 -17.21 0.97
C THR A 49 28.03 -16.07 0.36
N ALA A 50 27.55 -15.15 1.20
CA ALA A 50 26.87 -13.95 0.75
C ALA A 50 27.78 -13.23 -0.24
N VAL A 51 27.27 -13.01 -1.46
CA VAL A 51 27.96 -12.28 -2.52
C VAL A 51 28.32 -10.89 -1.98
N SER A 52 29.55 -10.42 -2.23
CA SER A 52 29.97 -9.10 -1.77
C SER A 52 29.06 -8.00 -2.35
N PRO A 53 28.88 -6.85 -1.67
CA PRO A 53 28.10 -5.74 -2.22
C PRO A 53 28.54 -5.30 -3.62
N GLU A 54 29.85 -5.31 -3.89
CA GLU A 54 30.42 -4.99 -5.20
C GLU A 54 30.00 -6.00 -6.28
N GLU A 55 30.06 -7.29 -5.97
CA GLU A 55 29.68 -8.32 -6.91
C GLU A 55 28.16 -8.34 -7.14
N ARG A 56 27.36 -8.02 -6.12
CA ARG A 56 25.91 -7.79 -6.27
C ARG A 56 25.63 -6.61 -7.21
N ALA A 57 26.40 -5.52 -7.10
CA ALA A 57 26.29 -4.37 -8.01
C ALA A 57 26.63 -4.76 -9.46
N ARG A 58 27.71 -5.53 -9.69
CA ARG A 58 28.06 -6.03 -11.03
C ARG A 58 26.96 -6.92 -11.63
N GLN A 59 26.34 -7.76 -10.82
CA GLN A 59 25.20 -8.55 -11.27
C GLN A 59 23.99 -7.67 -11.62
N ILE A 60 23.71 -6.61 -10.87
CA ILE A 60 22.67 -5.62 -11.22
C ILE A 60 22.99 -4.98 -12.58
N ASP A 61 24.20 -4.49 -12.79
CA ASP A 61 24.61 -3.84 -14.04
C ASP A 61 24.54 -4.81 -15.24
N TRP A 62 24.97 -6.05 -15.04
CA TRP A 62 24.85 -7.10 -16.05
C TRP A 62 23.39 -7.40 -16.39
N ARG A 63 22.49 -7.49 -15.40
CA ARG A 63 21.05 -7.71 -15.63
C ARG A 63 20.43 -6.56 -16.43
N ASN A 64 20.74 -5.32 -16.05
CA ASN A 64 20.27 -4.14 -16.75
C ASN A 64 20.75 -4.12 -18.22
N ALA A 65 21.99 -4.55 -18.47
CA ALA A 65 22.50 -4.70 -19.82
C ALA A 65 21.83 -5.85 -20.59
N MET A 66 21.60 -7.00 -19.96
CA MET A 66 20.93 -8.16 -20.56
C MET A 66 19.49 -7.86 -20.99
N ALA A 67 18.79 -6.97 -20.28
CA ALA A 67 17.45 -6.52 -20.67
C ALA A 67 17.41 -5.89 -22.07
N GLN A 68 18.54 -5.38 -22.56
CA GLN A 68 18.68 -4.75 -23.88
C GLN A 68 19.29 -5.67 -24.95
N VAL A 69 19.68 -6.90 -24.60
CA VAL A 69 20.24 -7.87 -25.55
C VAL A 69 19.09 -8.62 -26.25
N PRO A 70 18.91 -8.47 -27.58
CA PRO A 70 17.83 -9.13 -28.30
C PRO A 70 17.95 -10.65 -28.23
N GLN A 71 16.82 -11.35 -28.11
CA GLN A 71 16.81 -12.81 -28.24
C GLN A 71 17.06 -13.20 -29.71
N PRO A 72 17.83 -14.27 -29.99
CA PRO A 72 18.20 -14.63 -31.37
C PRO A 72 17.00 -14.99 -32.28
N LYS A 73 15.93 -15.54 -31.68
CA LYS A 73 14.69 -15.95 -32.36
C LYS A 73 13.55 -16.04 -31.35
N LYS A 74 12.34 -16.33 -31.82
CA LYS A 74 11.22 -16.66 -30.93
C LYS A 74 11.51 -17.98 -30.19
N GLY A 75 11.40 -17.97 -28.87
CA GLY A 75 11.70 -19.15 -28.05
C GLY A 75 11.85 -18.86 -26.56
N CYS A 76 12.44 -19.81 -25.84
CA CYS A 76 12.86 -19.68 -24.46
C CYS A 76 14.38 -19.73 -24.38
N PHE A 77 14.95 -18.88 -23.54
CA PHE A 77 16.40 -18.76 -23.41
C PHE A 77 16.79 -18.63 -21.94
N LYS A 78 18.06 -18.91 -21.65
CA LYS A 78 18.72 -18.48 -20.42
C LYS A 78 20.09 -17.88 -20.71
N ALA A 79 20.60 -17.07 -19.80
CA ALA A 79 22.00 -16.67 -19.76
C ALA A 79 22.48 -16.64 -18.31
N GLU A 80 23.79 -16.82 -18.11
CA GLU A 80 24.41 -16.90 -16.80
C GLU A 80 25.56 -15.88 -16.71
N TYR A 81 25.56 -15.09 -15.65
CA TYR A 81 26.58 -14.09 -15.38
C TYR A 81 27.99 -14.74 -15.33
N PRO A 82 29.02 -14.11 -15.92
CA PRO A 82 29.01 -12.78 -16.56
C PRO A 82 28.69 -12.80 -18.07
N SER A 83 28.39 -13.96 -18.67
CA SER A 83 28.11 -14.06 -20.11
C SER A 83 26.86 -13.29 -20.50
N ARG A 84 26.86 -12.69 -21.68
CA ARG A 84 25.68 -12.04 -22.28
C ARG A 84 25.07 -12.82 -23.44
N GLU A 85 25.47 -14.08 -23.60
CA GLU A 85 25.01 -14.94 -24.68
C GLU A 85 23.76 -15.72 -24.25
N TRP A 86 22.76 -15.72 -25.12
CA TRP A 86 21.53 -16.49 -24.93
C TRP A 86 21.74 -17.96 -25.28
N GLN A 87 21.50 -18.84 -24.31
CA GLN A 87 21.38 -20.28 -24.51
C GLN A 87 19.91 -20.65 -24.67
N GLU A 88 19.54 -21.25 -25.81
CA GLU A 88 18.18 -21.76 -26.04
C GLU A 88 17.86 -22.92 -25.09
N ILE A 89 16.64 -22.91 -24.55
CA ILE A 89 16.10 -23.96 -23.69
C ILE A 89 14.66 -24.29 -24.10
N THR A 90 14.20 -25.47 -23.70
CA THR A 90 12.82 -25.91 -23.98
C THR A 90 11.83 -25.10 -23.14
N CYS A 91 10.81 -24.54 -23.81
CA CYS A 91 9.69 -23.92 -23.12
C CYS A 91 8.81 -24.97 -22.40
N THR A 92 8.08 -24.54 -21.38
CA THR A 92 7.07 -25.32 -20.67
C THR A 92 5.66 -24.79 -20.96
N GLU A 93 4.62 -25.49 -20.51
CA GLU A 93 3.24 -25.04 -20.66
C GLU A 93 2.97 -23.77 -19.84
N THR A 94 1.95 -23.00 -20.23
CA THR A 94 1.42 -21.86 -19.47
C THR A 94 0.27 -22.29 -18.57
N PRO A 95 -0.13 -21.51 -17.54
CA PRO A 95 -1.33 -21.85 -16.76
C PRO A 95 -2.58 -21.83 -17.64
N ASN A 96 -3.60 -22.55 -17.20
CA ASN A 96 -4.92 -22.59 -17.85
C ASN A 96 -5.94 -21.66 -17.17
N TYR A 97 -5.49 -20.79 -16.25
CA TYR A 97 -6.29 -19.78 -15.57
C TYR A 97 -5.70 -18.37 -15.78
N PRO A 98 -6.55 -17.33 -15.71
CA PRO A 98 -6.13 -15.94 -15.86
C PRO A 98 -5.47 -15.35 -14.61
N GLN A 99 -4.76 -14.25 -14.81
CA GLN A 99 -4.38 -13.22 -13.83
C GLN A 99 -5.33 -12.02 -14.05
N PRO A 100 -6.54 -12.00 -13.47
CA PRO A 100 -7.62 -11.11 -13.90
C PRO A 100 -7.34 -9.61 -13.72
N PRO A 101 -7.93 -8.74 -14.55
CA PRO A 101 -7.82 -7.29 -14.38
C PRO A 101 -8.55 -6.84 -13.12
N ARG A 102 -8.06 -5.78 -12.48
CA ARG A 102 -8.69 -5.16 -11.31
C ARG A 102 -10.20 -4.91 -11.48
N ARG A 103 -10.95 -5.00 -10.39
CA ARG A 103 -12.41 -4.82 -10.37
C ARG A 103 -12.90 -4.18 -9.07
N GLY A 104 -13.94 -3.35 -9.21
CA GLY A 104 -14.80 -2.94 -8.11
C GLY A 104 -14.15 -1.90 -7.19
N PRO A 105 -14.64 -1.78 -5.94
CA PRO A 105 -14.10 -0.84 -4.96
C PRO A 105 -12.64 -1.11 -4.66
N HIS A 106 -11.90 -0.07 -4.28
CA HIS A 106 -10.53 -0.21 -3.81
C HIS A 106 -10.53 -0.93 -2.46
N PRO A 107 -9.89 -2.10 -2.31
CA PRO A 107 -9.73 -2.72 -1.01
C PRO A 107 -8.75 -1.91 -0.14
N LEU A 108 -8.71 -2.22 1.15
CA LEU A 108 -7.70 -1.70 2.08
C LEU A 108 -6.40 -2.54 2.10
N THR A 109 -6.36 -3.58 1.29
CA THR A 109 -5.26 -4.54 1.16
C THR A 109 -4.48 -4.22 -0.12
N VAL A 110 -3.17 -4.43 -0.18
CA VAL A 110 -2.38 -4.17 -1.40
C VAL A 110 -2.88 -5.03 -2.57
N GLY A 111 -2.99 -4.43 -3.76
CA GLY A 111 -3.60 -5.04 -4.95
C GLY A 111 -5.02 -4.54 -5.23
N ASN A 112 -5.55 -4.92 -6.39
CA ASN A 112 -6.90 -4.59 -6.83
C ASN A 112 -7.25 -3.09 -6.72
N SER A 113 -6.37 -2.23 -7.23
CA SER A 113 -6.47 -0.75 -7.22
C SER A 113 -6.00 -0.07 -5.94
N ASN A 114 -5.48 -0.80 -4.97
CA ASN A 114 -4.77 -0.23 -3.82
C ASN A 114 -3.27 -0.53 -4.00
N ASP A 115 -2.67 0.19 -4.94
CA ASP A 115 -1.36 -0.12 -5.48
C ASP A 115 -0.49 1.14 -5.58
N VAL A 116 0.80 0.93 -5.85
CA VAL A 116 1.77 1.95 -6.25
C VAL A 116 2.31 1.56 -7.62
N ALA A 117 2.21 2.47 -8.57
CA ALA A 117 2.77 2.26 -9.90
C ALA A 117 3.64 3.45 -10.33
N ALA A 118 4.64 3.15 -11.16
CA ALA A 118 5.58 4.11 -11.71
C ALA A 118 5.06 4.62 -13.06
N GLN A 119 4.66 5.89 -13.13
CA GLN A 119 4.26 6.55 -14.36
C GLN A 119 5.46 7.27 -14.99
N ALA A 120 5.70 7.00 -16.28
CA ALA A 120 6.71 7.72 -17.05
C ALA A 120 6.32 9.22 -17.14
N PRO A 121 7.24 10.15 -16.85
CA PRO A 121 6.97 11.59 -16.94
C PRO A 121 6.61 12.08 -18.34
N SER A 122 6.96 11.32 -19.38
CA SER A 122 6.65 11.61 -20.78
C SER A 122 6.76 10.35 -21.63
N GLY A 123 6.16 10.35 -22.82
CA GLY A 123 6.35 9.28 -23.81
C GLY A 123 5.80 7.93 -23.35
N PHE A 124 6.38 6.85 -23.88
CA PHE A 124 5.99 5.47 -23.58
C PHE A 124 7.16 4.70 -22.98
N ILE A 125 6.83 3.81 -22.04
CA ILE A 125 7.74 2.84 -21.45
C ILE A 125 8.05 1.76 -22.51
N SER A 126 9.34 1.54 -22.78
CA SER A 126 9.82 0.42 -23.59
C SER A 126 10.24 -0.77 -22.72
N THR A 127 10.70 -0.50 -21.49
CA THR A 127 11.11 -1.53 -20.53
C THR A 127 10.71 -1.11 -19.13
N ALA A 128 10.23 -2.06 -18.33
CA ALA A 128 10.18 -1.89 -16.88
C ALA A 128 10.79 -3.09 -16.17
N ILE A 129 11.45 -2.83 -15.04
CA ILE A 129 12.16 -3.81 -14.22
C ILE A 129 11.64 -3.70 -12.80
N GLY A 130 11.04 -4.79 -12.33
CA GLY A 130 10.65 -4.99 -10.94
C GLY A 130 11.71 -5.77 -10.17
N SER A 131 12.03 -5.35 -8.95
CA SER A 131 12.90 -6.07 -8.02
C SER A 131 12.60 -5.70 -6.57
N PHE A 132 13.34 -6.27 -5.62
CA PHE A 132 13.22 -5.94 -4.19
C PHE A 132 14.56 -5.45 -3.64
N ASP A 133 14.59 -4.19 -3.20
CA ASP A 133 15.78 -3.59 -2.60
C ASP A 133 16.02 -4.12 -1.18
N ASN A 134 14.92 -4.37 -0.46
CA ASN A 134 14.95 -4.95 0.87
C ASN A 134 13.85 -6.01 1.05
N VAL A 135 14.19 -7.09 1.74
CA VAL A 135 13.29 -8.18 2.13
C VAL A 135 13.63 -8.51 3.57
N THR A 136 12.75 -8.15 4.51
CA THR A 136 12.98 -8.28 5.94
C THR A 136 11.90 -9.15 6.57
N ASN A 137 12.32 -10.12 7.40
CA ASN A 137 11.43 -11.03 8.12
C ASN A 137 10.42 -11.79 7.25
N VAL A 138 10.70 -11.96 5.95
CA VAL A 138 9.88 -12.79 5.06
C VAL A 138 10.36 -14.23 5.20
N THR A 139 9.56 -15.06 5.87
CA THR A 139 9.89 -16.47 6.15
C THR A 139 8.89 -17.43 5.54
N SER A 140 7.65 -17.00 5.27
CA SER A 140 6.65 -17.80 4.59
C SER A 140 5.64 -16.97 3.83
N GLU A 141 5.11 -17.57 2.77
CA GLU A 141 3.98 -17.10 1.99
C GLU A 141 3.10 -18.31 1.65
N SER A 142 1.79 -18.10 1.59
CA SER A 142 0.86 -19.09 1.03
C SER A 142 -0.38 -18.45 0.43
N GLY A 143 -0.91 -19.07 -0.61
CA GLY A 143 -2.14 -18.64 -1.29
C GLY A 143 -2.79 -19.79 -2.07
N PRO A 144 -4.08 -19.69 -2.42
CA PRO A 144 -4.72 -20.63 -3.33
C PRO A 144 -4.22 -20.40 -4.77
N ILE A 145 -4.25 -21.45 -5.60
CA ILE A 145 -3.94 -21.37 -7.04
C ILE A 145 -5.24 -21.10 -7.81
N GLY A 146 -5.23 -20.12 -8.72
CA GLY A 146 -6.40 -19.73 -9.52
C GLY A 146 -7.57 -19.21 -8.66
N ASN A 147 -7.26 -18.67 -7.48
CA ASN A 147 -8.23 -18.24 -6.47
C ASN A 147 -9.23 -19.36 -6.09
N SER A 148 -8.76 -20.61 -6.01
CA SER A 148 -9.57 -21.78 -5.68
C SER A 148 -8.78 -22.82 -4.88
N GLY A 149 -9.49 -23.62 -4.07
CA GLY A 149 -8.88 -24.68 -3.26
C GLY A 149 -8.12 -24.18 -2.03
N PRO A 150 -7.33 -25.07 -1.39
CA PRO A 150 -6.56 -24.72 -0.19
C PRO A 150 -5.35 -23.84 -0.51
N SER A 151 -4.87 -23.09 0.48
CA SER A 151 -3.61 -22.36 0.35
C SER A 151 -2.42 -23.33 0.26
N ILE A 152 -1.52 -23.06 -0.68
CA ILE A 152 -0.29 -23.81 -0.94
C ILE A 152 0.89 -22.89 -0.60
N ALA A 153 1.94 -23.46 0.01
CA ALA A 153 3.13 -22.69 0.37
C ALA A 153 3.91 -22.27 -0.88
N ASN A 154 4.38 -21.02 -0.91
CA ASN A 154 5.04 -20.40 -2.07
C ASN A 154 4.15 -20.44 -3.33
N ALA A 155 2.87 -20.11 -3.18
CA ALA A 155 1.93 -19.99 -4.28
C ALA A 155 1.64 -18.50 -4.54
N TYR A 156 2.55 -17.88 -5.28
CA TYR A 156 2.55 -16.45 -5.56
C TYR A 156 2.94 -16.17 -7.01
N THR A 157 2.62 -14.96 -7.46
CA THR A 157 3.13 -14.41 -8.70
C THR A 157 3.93 -13.14 -8.43
N LEU A 158 5.00 -12.93 -9.18
CA LEU A 158 5.49 -11.58 -9.42
C LEU A 158 4.79 -11.10 -10.68
N GLN A 159 4.10 -9.98 -10.60
CA GLN A 159 3.41 -9.39 -11.75
C GLN A 159 4.02 -8.05 -12.05
N LEU A 160 4.32 -7.82 -13.33
CA LEU A 160 4.64 -6.51 -13.87
C LEU A 160 3.58 -6.20 -14.92
N ASN A 161 2.74 -5.21 -14.63
CA ASN A 161 1.54 -4.91 -15.41
C ASN A 161 1.70 -3.56 -16.10
N THR A 162 1.25 -3.48 -17.36
CA THR A 162 1.07 -2.19 -18.02
C THR A 162 -0.20 -1.51 -17.50
N ASN A 163 -0.35 -0.20 -17.74
CA ASN A 163 -1.68 0.40 -17.72
C ASN A 163 -2.60 -0.24 -18.77
N PHE A 164 -3.91 -0.03 -18.62
CA PHE A 164 -4.84 -0.23 -19.72
C PHE A 164 -4.65 0.89 -20.74
N PHE A 165 -4.61 0.55 -22.03
CA PHE A 165 -4.40 1.52 -23.09
C PHE A 165 -5.38 1.29 -24.25
N PRO A 166 -5.83 2.37 -24.92
CA PRO A 166 -6.56 2.22 -26.18
C PRO A 166 -5.70 1.44 -27.19
N SER A 167 -6.24 0.39 -27.79
CA SER A 167 -5.57 -0.36 -28.85
C SER A 167 -6.52 -0.52 -30.03
N SER A 168 -6.31 0.28 -31.09
CA SER A 168 -7.14 0.23 -32.29
C SER A 168 -7.05 -1.12 -33.00
N VAL A 169 -5.88 -1.76 -32.96
CA VAL A 169 -5.64 -3.05 -33.63
C VAL A 169 -6.27 -4.19 -32.82
N SER A 170 -5.98 -4.29 -31.53
CA SER A 170 -6.40 -5.47 -30.75
C SER A 170 -7.87 -5.44 -30.34
N CYS A 171 -8.49 -4.26 -30.30
CA CYS A 171 -9.94 -4.11 -30.10
C CYS A 171 -10.74 -4.08 -31.41
N THR A 172 -10.11 -4.32 -32.57
CA THR A 172 -10.83 -4.42 -33.85
C THR A 172 -11.91 -5.50 -33.76
N GLY A 173 -13.16 -5.13 -34.03
CA GLY A 173 -14.31 -6.03 -33.98
C GLY A 173 -15.11 -6.02 -32.67
N SER A 174 -14.62 -5.31 -31.64
CA SER A 174 -15.40 -5.01 -30.43
C SER A 174 -16.52 -4.00 -30.73
N PRO A 175 -17.75 -4.20 -30.21
CA PRO A 175 -18.80 -3.19 -30.23
C PRO A 175 -18.60 -2.10 -29.16
N ASN A 176 -17.67 -2.30 -28.21
CA ASN A 176 -17.40 -1.34 -27.16
C ASN A 176 -16.32 -0.35 -27.60
N PRO A 177 -16.65 0.95 -27.78
CA PRO A 177 -15.65 1.95 -28.15
C PRO A 177 -14.59 2.18 -27.05
N ASN A 178 -14.87 1.73 -25.82
CA ASN A 178 -13.95 1.81 -24.68
C ASN A 178 -13.17 0.51 -24.44
N CYS A 179 -13.12 -0.41 -25.42
CA CYS A 179 -12.25 -1.58 -25.32
C CYS A 179 -10.78 -1.14 -25.20
N GLN A 180 -10.02 -1.80 -24.33
CA GLN A 180 -8.61 -1.50 -24.09
C GLN A 180 -7.74 -2.75 -24.24
N GLY A 181 -6.49 -2.57 -24.65
CA GLY A 181 -5.45 -3.57 -24.53
C GLY A 181 -4.82 -3.52 -23.13
N TRP A 182 -4.41 -4.68 -22.63
CA TRP A 182 -3.63 -4.81 -21.41
C TRP A 182 -2.67 -5.99 -21.49
N GLN A 183 -1.49 -5.83 -20.91
CA GLN A 183 -0.41 -6.82 -20.94
C GLN A 183 0.20 -6.98 -19.56
N GLN A 184 0.43 -8.24 -19.18
CA GLN A 184 1.05 -8.62 -17.93
C GLN A 184 2.26 -9.50 -18.20
N PHE A 185 3.37 -9.18 -17.57
CA PHE A 185 4.54 -10.03 -17.50
C PHE A 185 4.48 -10.73 -16.15
N VAL A 186 4.48 -12.06 -16.14
CA VAL A 186 4.17 -12.85 -14.96
C VAL A 186 5.27 -13.88 -14.73
N PHE A 187 5.87 -13.84 -13.54
CA PHE A 187 6.54 -15.01 -12.97
C PHE A 187 5.56 -15.68 -12.01
N GLU A 188 5.25 -16.94 -12.25
CA GLU A 188 4.41 -17.76 -11.39
C GLU A 188 5.29 -18.77 -10.65
N ASN A 189 5.04 -18.93 -9.36
CA ASN A 189 5.57 -20.00 -8.52
C ASN A 189 4.41 -20.60 -7.74
N ASN A 190 4.10 -21.88 -7.97
CA ASN A 190 2.91 -22.52 -7.40
C ASN A 190 3.25 -23.66 -6.42
N GLY A 191 4.48 -23.64 -5.89
CA GLY A 191 5.03 -24.67 -5.00
C GLY A 191 5.52 -25.95 -5.70
N SER A 192 5.11 -26.22 -6.95
CA SER A 192 5.55 -27.40 -7.73
C SER A 192 6.20 -27.05 -9.07
N ILE A 193 5.78 -25.95 -9.68
CA ILE A 193 6.29 -25.41 -10.95
C ILE A 193 6.61 -23.93 -10.75
N ALA A 194 7.65 -23.46 -11.43
CA ALA A 194 7.94 -22.04 -11.58
C ALA A 194 8.24 -21.69 -13.04
N ARG A 195 7.68 -20.58 -13.53
CA ARG A 195 7.77 -20.20 -14.95
C ARG A 195 7.51 -18.72 -15.19
N GLY A 196 8.10 -18.19 -16.26
CA GLY A 196 7.86 -16.83 -16.76
C GLY A 196 7.05 -16.83 -18.05
N TYR A 197 6.00 -16.02 -18.13
CA TYR A 197 5.16 -15.88 -19.34
C TYR A 197 4.54 -14.49 -19.44
N ILE A 198 3.98 -14.18 -20.61
CA ILE A 198 3.21 -12.96 -20.84
C ILE A 198 1.76 -13.35 -21.02
N GLN A 199 0.87 -12.63 -20.35
CA GLN A 199 -0.57 -12.72 -20.50
C GLN A 199 -1.12 -11.44 -21.11
N TYR A 200 -2.02 -11.59 -22.07
CA TYR A 200 -2.61 -10.51 -22.85
C TYR A 200 -4.10 -10.46 -22.60
N TRP A 201 -4.65 -9.26 -22.61
CA TRP A 201 -6.05 -9.01 -22.35
C TRP A 201 -6.67 -8.00 -23.30
N LEU A 202 -7.91 -8.27 -23.68
CA LEU A 202 -8.85 -7.30 -24.24
C LEU A 202 -9.87 -6.97 -23.15
N ILE A 203 -9.77 -5.76 -22.61
CA ILE A 203 -10.59 -5.28 -21.50
C ILE A 203 -11.95 -4.82 -22.05
N LYS A 204 -13.04 -5.38 -21.51
CA LYS A 204 -14.43 -5.06 -21.89
C LYS A 204 -14.67 -5.14 -23.41
N TYR A 205 -14.14 -6.19 -24.04
CA TYR A 205 -14.32 -6.48 -25.47
C TYR A 205 -15.81 -6.66 -25.85
N ASN A 206 -16.66 -7.12 -24.93
CA ASN A 206 -18.13 -7.12 -25.03
C ASN A 206 -18.70 -7.81 -26.28
N LYS A 207 -17.98 -8.81 -26.77
CA LYS A 207 -18.37 -9.72 -27.85
C LYS A 207 -17.63 -11.05 -27.65
N THR A 208 -18.04 -12.12 -28.33
CA THR A 208 -17.25 -13.35 -28.41
C THR A 208 -15.82 -13.06 -28.85
N CYS A 209 -14.85 -13.61 -28.12
CA CYS A 209 -13.43 -13.34 -28.34
C CYS A 209 -12.97 -13.72 -29.76
N PRO A 210 -11.94 -13.03 -30.30
CA PRO A 210 -11.47 -13.28 -31.68
C PRO A 210 -11.11 -14.76 -31.93
N SER A 211 -11.71 -15.34 -32.98
CA SER A 211 -11.47 -16.73 -33.37
C SER A 211 -10.08 -16.90 -34.00
N GLY A 212 -9.49 -18.11 -33.88
CA GLY A 212 -8.21 -18.46 -34.52
C GLY A 212 -6.95 -17.88 -33.87
N ALA A 213 -7.06 -17.16 -32.75
CA ALA A 213 -5.91 -16.54 -32.05
C ALA A 213 -5.73 -17.02 -30.59
N SER A 214 -6.38 -18.12 -30.21
CA SER A 214 -6.31 -18.75 -28.87
C SER A 214 -6.72 -17.84 -27.71
N TRP A 215 -7.68 -16.94 -27.94
CA TRP A 215 -8.29 -16.12 -26.90
C TRP A 215 -9.34 -16.91 -26.13
N ASN A 216 -9.24 -16.86 -24.80
CA ASN A 216 -10.22 -17.40 -23.87
C ASN A 216 -11.21 -16.31 -23.46
N GLN A 217 -12.48 -16.65 -23.44
CA GLN A 217 -13.52 -15.75 -22.95
C GLN A 217 -13.55 -15.74 -21.42
N PHE A 218 -13.70 -14.56 -20.83
CA PHE A 218 -13.80 -14.37 -19.39
C PHE A 218 -14.85 -13.31 -19.06
N SER A 219 -15.60 -13.54 -17.99
CA SER A 219 -16.50 -12.55 -17.39
C SER A 219 -16.47 -12.72 -15.89
N PHE A 220 -16.50 -11.61 -15.16
CA PHE A 220 -16.67 -11.66 -13.72
C PHE A 220 -18.09 -12.08 -13.36
N THR A 221 -18.23 -12.80 -12.24
CA THR A 221 -19.53 -13.18 -11.71
C THR A 221 -20.37 -11.92 -11.45
N GLY A 222 -21.56 -11.89 -12.06
CA GLY A 222 -22.50 -10.77 -11.96
C GLY A 222 -22.18 -9.56 -12.85
N ASP A 223 -21.23 -9.68 -13.78
CA ASP A 223 -20.93 -8.64 -14.78
C ASP A 223 -21.50 -9.02 -16.16
N THR A 224 -21.87 -8.02 -16.95
CA THR A 224 -22.29 -8.17 -18.35
C THR A 224 -21.14 -7.99 -19.32
N ASP A 225 -20.02 -7.41 -18.87
CA ASP A 225 -18.84 -7.21 -19.69
C ASP A 225 -18.16 -8.55 -20.04
N ILE A 226 -17.70 -8.66 -21.28
CA ILE A 226 -16.91 -9.79 -21.78
C ILE A 226 -15.48 -9.34 -21.98
N TYR A 227 -14.55 -10.08 -21.40
CA TYR A 227 -13.11 -9.90 -21.51
C TYR A 227 -12.54 -11.07 -22.31
N CYS A 228 -11.39 -10.84 -22.94
CA CYS A 228 -10.65 -11.89 -23.65
C CYS A 228 -9.24 -11.94 -23.11
N TRP A 229 -8.72 -13.13 -22.80
CA TRP A 229 -7.35 -13.29 -22.35
C TRP A 229 -6.63 -14.42 -23.08
N LYS A 230 -5.32 -14.33 -23.20
CA LYS A 230 -4.47 -15.43 -23.68
C LYS A 230 -3.09 -15.35 -23.07
N ASN A 231 -2.45 -16.51 -22.90
CA ASN A 231 -1.01 -16.58 -22.64
C ASN A 231 -0.23 -16.65 -23.95
N ASN A 232 1.09 -16.48 -23.88
CA ASN A 232 2.00 -16.71 -25.00
C ASN A 232 1.74 -18.07 -25.69
N SER A 233 1.63 -18.04 -27.01
CA SER A 233 1.17 -19.21 -27.79
C SER A 233 2.18 -20.36 -27.86
N LEU A 234 3.48 -20.10 -27.62
CA LEU A 234 4.54 -21.13 -27.56
C LEU A 234 5.00 -21.44 -26.12
N GLY A 235 4.13 -21.23 -25.14
CA GLY A 235 4.40 -21.57 -23.75
C GLY A 235 5.20 -20.53 -22.97
N ALA A 236 5.74 -20.97 -21.84
CA ALA A 236 6.43 -20.21 -20.82
C ALA A 236 7.91 -20.63 -20.71
N VAL A 237 8.77 -19.75 -20.19
CA VAL A 237 10.15 -20.14 -19.85
C VAL A 237 10.17 -20.82 -18.48
N PRO A 238 10.72 -22.05 -18.34
CA PRO A 238 10.85 -22.67 -17.03
C PRO A 238 11.90 -21.95 -16.19
N VAL A 239 11.60 -21.76 -14.91
CA VAL A 239 12.48 -21.16 -13.91
C VAL A 239 12.55 -22.15 -12.73
N PRO A 240 13.69 -22.31 -12.04
CA PRO A 240 13.73 -23.12 -10.82
C PRO A 240 12.71 -22.62 -9.79
N LEU A 241 12.17 -23.51 -8.95
CA LEU A 241 11.27 -23.11 -7.85
C LEU A 241 11.93 -22.06 -6.96
N GLN A 242 11.17 -21.02 -6.61
CA GLN A 242 11.65 -19.90 -5.83
C GLN A 242 10.90 -19.83 -4.50
N PRO A 243 11.48 -20.33 -3.39
CA PRO A 243 10.94 -20.06 -2.06
C PRO A 243 10.81 -18.55 -1.86
N VAL A 244 9.78 -18.10 -1.15
CA VAL A 244 9.55 -16.66 -0.94
C VAL A 244 10.71 -15.97 -0.20
N THR A 245 11.50 -16.73 0.56
CA THR A 245 12.73 -16.25 1.20
C THR A 245 13.79 -15.80 0.19
N ASN A 246 13.66 -16.16 -1.09
CA ASN A 246 14.59 -15.80 -2.16
C ASN A 246 14.21 -14.51 -2.91
N LEU A 247 13.16 -13.78 -2.50
CA LEU A 247 12.68 -12.58 -3.21
C LEU A 247 13.77 -11.55 -3.52
N ALA A 248 14.76 -11.39 -2.62
CA ALA A 248 15.86 -10.44 -2.79
C ALA A 248 16.78 -10.77 -3.99
N GLN A 249 16.70 -11.99 -4.52
CA GLN A 249 17.43 -12.45 -5.71
C GLN A 249 16.59 -12.39 -6.98
N LEU A 250 15.30 -12.08 -6.87
CA LEU A 250 14.38 -12.07 -8.01
C LEU A 250 14.28 -10.68 -8.65
N SER A 251 14.17 -10.69 -9.97
CA SER A 251 13.76 -9.53 -10.75
C SER A 251 12.92 -9.97 -11.94
N LEU A 252 11.94 -9.14 -12.29
CA LEU A 252 11.03 -9.34 -13.41
C LEU A 252 11.15 -8.17 -14.37
N THR A 253 11.47 -8.45 -15.64
CA THR A 253 11.58 -7.42 -16.68
C THR A 253 10.55 -7.67 -17.75
N GLY A 254 9.80 -6.63 -18.12
CA GLY A 254 8.98 -6.60 -19.33
C GLY A 254 9.59 -5.65 -20.36
N ASN A 255 9.74 -6.12 -21.60
CA ASN A 255 10.19 -5.32 -22.73
C ASN A 255 9.11 -5.28 -23.81
N VAL A 256 8.91 -4.12 -24.43
CA VAL A 256 8.01 -3.93 -25.57
C VAL A 256 8.69 -3.09 -26.65
N GLY A 257 8.35 -3.37 -27.89
CA GLY A 257 8.75 -2.58 -29.05
C GLY A 257 7.83 -2.87 -30.24
N ALA A 258 8.00 -2.12 -31.32
CA ALA A 258 7.19 -2.30 -32.53
C ALA A 258 7.27 -3.72 -33.11
N GLY A 259 8.42 -4.38 -32.96
CA GLY A 259 8.67 -5.72 -33.49
C GLY A 259 8.32 -6.89 -32.57
N GLY A 260 7.97 -6.62 -31.30
CA GLY A 260 7.72 -7.68 -30.34
C GLY A 260 7.81 -7.24 -28.89
N ASP A 261 7.51 -8.18 -28.00
CA ASP A 261 7.65 -8.06 -26.57
C ASP A 261 8.41 -9.26 -25.98
N SER A 262 8.93 -9.13 -24.76
CA SER A 262 9.56 -10.24 -24.06
C SER A 262 9.50 -10.06 -22.54
N ILE A 263 9.56 -11.18 -21.84
CA ILE A 263 9.71 -11.25 -20.39
C ILE A 263 11.10 -11.81 -20.06
N ASN A 264 11.74 -11.23 -19.05
CA ASN A 264 12.89 -11.85 -18.40
C ASN A 264 12.62 -12.04 -16.92
N VAL A 265 12.83 -13.25 -16.42
CA VAL A 265 12.85 -13.57 -14.98
C VAL A 265 14.30 -13.79 -14.60
N THR A 266 14.81 -13.03 -13.63
CA THR A 266 16.17 -13.23 -13.14
C THR A 266 16.17 -13.82 -11.74
N VAL A 267 17.03 -14.80 -11.51
CA VAL A 267 17.30 -15.42 -10.22
C VAL A 267 18.81 -15.30 -9.96
N GLY A 268 19.19 -14.36 -9.10
CA GLY A 268 20.60 -14.09 -8.81
C GLY A 268 21.40 -13.73 -10.07
N GLY A 269 22.30 -14.63 -10.48
CA GLY A 269 23.14 -14.49 -11.68
C GLY A 269 22.59 -15.15 -12.95
N THR A 270 21.38 -15.71 -12.94
CA THR A 270 20.80 -16.40 -14.10
C THR A 270 19.52 -15.73 -14.57
N ILE A 271 19.48 -15.33 -15.84
CA ILE A 271 18.30 -14.73 -16.49
C ILE A 271 17.62 -15.76 -17.37
N TYR A 272 16.30 -15.86 -17.29
CA TYR A 272 15.43 -16.72 -18.08
C TYR A 272 14.51 -15.84 -18.92
N SER A 273 14.44 -16.08 -20.22
CA SER A 273 13.73 -15.20 -21.15
C SER A 273 12.71 -15.94 -22.00
N ARG A 274 11.60 -15.27 -22.29
CA ARG A 274 10.57 -15.71 -23.25
C ARG A 274 10.17 -14.54 -24.14
N THR A 275 10.31 -14.71 -25.45
CA THR A 275 9.74 -13.78 -26.45
C THR A 275 8.22 -13.92 -26.48
N GLY A 276 7.47 -12.83 -26.57
CA GLY A 276 6.02 -12.85 -26.61
C GLY A 276 5.42 -12.88 -28.01
N ASP A 277 4.08 -12.77 -28.02
CA ASP A 277 3.23 -12.74 -29.20
C ASP A 277 2.96 -11.30 -29.67
N ASN A 278 3.25 -10.29 -28.83
CA ASN A 278 2.91 -8.88 -29.03
C ASN A 278 1.41 -8.65 -29.35
N ALA A 279 0.53 -9.41 -28.71
CA ALA A 279 -0.88 -9.52 -29.10
C ALA A 279 -1.70 -8.24 -28.90
N VAL A 280 -1.23 -7.34 -28.02
CA VAL A 280 -1.91 -6.06 -27.71
C VAL A 280 -1.14 -4.82 -28.16
N ASN A 281 0.08 -4.98 -28.69
CA ASN A 281 0.97 -3.88 -29.06
C ASN A 281 1.19 -2.85 -27.94
N ALA A 282 1.64 -3.31 -26.76
CA ALA A 282 1.81 -2.44 -25.59
C ALA A 282 2.76 -1.25 -25.83
N ALA A 283 3.68 -1.35 -26.80
CA ALA A 283 4.59 -0.27 -27.18
C ALA A 283 3.88 1.04 -27.61
N SER A 284 2.61 0.98 -28.05
CA SER A 284 1.85 2.18 -28.44
C SER A 284 1.10 2.86 -27.29
N GLY A 285 1.15 2.32 -26.06
CA GLY A 285 0.27 2.78 -24.99
C GLY A 285 0.77 2.58 -23.55
N TRP A 286 1.92 1.93 -23.35
CA TRP A 286 2.46 1.69 -22.01
C TRP A 286 3.09 2.95 -21.43
N GLN A 287 2.48 3.51 -20.40
CA GLN A 287 2.91 4.75 -19.70
C GLN A 287 3.11 4.55 -18.21
N THR A 288 2.44 3.56 -17.62
CA THR A 288 2.52 3.25 -16.19
C THR A 288 2.86 1.78 -16.01
N ALA A 289 3.85 1.50 -15.16
CA ALA A 289 4.25 0.15 -14.78
C ALA A 289 3.90 -0.10 -13.30
N GLU A 290 3.05 -1.08 -13.05
CA GLU A 290 2.80 -1.66 -11.74
C GLU A 290 3.72 -2.88 -11.58
N PHE A 291 4.38 -3.03 -10.44
CA PHE A 291 5.10 -4.25 -10.10
C PHE A 291 4.94 -4.57 -8.62
N ASN A 292 4.53 -5.80 -8.32
CA ASN A 292 4.57 -6.33 -6.97
C ASN A 292 4.48 -7.87 -6.95
N ILE A 293 4.47 -8.43 -5.74
CA ILE A 293 4.10 -9.81 -5.45
C ILE A 293 2.60 -9.91 -5.10
N PHE A 294 1.91 -10.84 -5.75
CA PHE A 294 0.48 -11.07 -5.59
C PHE A 294 0.16 -12.56 -5.52
N GLY A 295 -1.10 -12.91 -5.24
CA GLY A 295 -1.56 -14.30 -5.29
C GLY A 295 -1.42 -14.94 -6.68
N ASP A 296 -1.46 -16.27 -6.74
CA ASP A 296 -1.37 -17.01 -8.00
C ASP A 296 -2.74 -17.11 -8.68
N GLY A 297 -3.00 -16.24 -9.65
CA GLY A 297 -4.14 -16.34 -10.56
C GLY A 297 -5.46 -15.92 -9.95
N GLY A 298 -6.50 -16.03 -10.76
CA GLY A 298 -7.86 -15.73 -10.37
C GLY A 298 -8.90 -16.45 -11.21
N ASN A 299 -10.16 -16.14 -10.89
CA ASN A 299 -11.32 -16.69 -11.58
C ASN A 299 -12.42 -15.63 -11.66
N SER A 300 -13.64 -16.01 -12.05
CA SER A 300 -14.75 -15.07 -12.20
C SER A 300 -15.13 -14.35 -10.90
N ALA A 301 -14.73 -14.83 -9.72
CA ALA A 301 -14.92 -14.14 -8.45
C ALA A 301 -13.89 -13.03 -8.17
N GLY A 302 -12.71 -13.06 -8.81
CA GLY A 302 -11.61 -12.12 -8.58
C GLY A 302 -10.24 -12.79 -8.58
N GLY A 303 -9.21 -12.01 -8.24
CA GLY A 303 -7.83 -12.48 -8.07
C GLY A 303 -7.58 -13.18 -6.73
N GLY A 304 -6.53 -14.00 -6.66
CA GLY A 304 -6.04 -14.64 -5.45
C GLY A 304 -5.25 -13.70 -4.55
N GLN A 305 -4.93 -14.15 -3.34
CA GLN A 305 -4.14 -13.40 -2.36
C GLN A 305 -2.87 -14.16 -1.96
N ALA A 306 -1.72 -13.49 -2.02
CA ALA A 306 -0.48 -13.95 -1.38
C ALA A 306 -0.47 -13.56 0.09
N SER A 307 -0.37 -14.54 1.00
CA SER A 307 -0.43 -14.30 2.45
C SER A 307 0.92 -14.52 3.11
N PHE A 308 1.55 -13.43 3.54
CA PHE A 308 2.84 -13.42 4.23
C PHE A 308 2.71 -13.63 5.73
N ASN A 309 3.79 -14.11 6.35
CA ASN A 309 3.91 -14.18 7.80
C ASN A 309 3.89 -12.79 8.47
N SER A 310 3.46 -12.76 9.74
CA SER A 310 3.53 -11.55 10.56
C SER A 310 4.98 -11.04 10.68
N GLY A 311 5.14 -9.73 10.60
CA GLY A 311 6.43 -9.03 10.63
C GLY A 311 7.12 -8.89 9.28
N ALA A 312 6.59 -9.51 8.22
CA ALA A 312 7.14 -9.41 6.86
C ALA A 312 7.13 -7.95 6.36
N SER A 313 8.23 -7.54 5.72
CA SER A 313 8.36 -6.24 5.07
C SER A 313 9.18 -6.36 3.78
N LEU A 314 8.70 -5.68 2.74
CA LEU A 314 9.30 -5.60 1.42
C LEU A 314 9.55 -4.14 1.04
N THR A 315 10.57 -3.93 0.22
CA THR A 315 10.78 -2.66 -0.50
C THR A 315 10.88 -2.95 -1.99
N PRO A 316 9.75 -3.01 -2.72
CA PRO A 316 9.76 -3.12 -4.16
C PRO A 316 10.42 -1.90 -4.82
N ARG A 317 11.13 -2.16 -5.92
CA ARG A 317 11.69 -1.18 -6.85
C ARG A 317 11.06 -1.40 -8.21
N VAL A 318 10.54 -0.33 -8.81
CA VAL A 318 10.01 -0.30 -10.17
C VAL A 318 10.84 0.68 -10.99
N GLN A 319 11.75 0.18 -11.81
CA GLN A 319 12.53 0.99 -12.74
C GLN A 319 11.83 1.00 -14.10
N VAL A 320 11.76 2.16 -14.74
CA VAL A 320 11.20 2.31 -16.10
C VAL A 320 12.25 2.84 -17.06
N ILE A 321 12.15 2.47 -18.33
CA ILE A 321 12.94 3.02 -19.43
C ILE A 321 11.93 3.55 -20.45
N TYR A 322 11.95 4.86 -20.67
CA TYR A 322 10.98 5.56 -21.52
C TYR A 322 11.65 6.59 -22.45
N GLY A 323 12.99 6.58 -22.52
CA GLY A 323 13.80 7.53 -23.29
C GLY A 323 14.25 8.77 -22.52
N GLY A 324 13.78 8.98 -21.28
CA GLY A 324 14.24 10.05 -20.38
C GLY A 324 14.95 9.53 -19.12
N ASN A 325 15.38 10.47 -18.27
CA ASN A 325 16.09 10.20 -17.01
C ASN A 325 15.41 10.81 -15.76
N ALA A 326 14.27 11.48 -15.94
CA ALA A 326 13.54 12.10 -14.82
C ALA A 326 12.80 11.02 -14.03
N SER A 327 12.79 11.15 -12.70
CA SER A 327 12.12 10.22 -11.80
C SER A 327 10.65 9.99 -12.19
N PRO A 328 10.14 8.75 -12.10
CA PRO A 328 8.73 8.47 -12.38
C PRO A 328 7.83 9.18 -11.38
N THR A 329 6.64 9.55 -11.82
CA THR A 329 5.57 9.98 -10.92
C THR A 329 4.98 8.74 -10.26
N CYS A 330 4.86 8.75 -8.93
CA CYS A 330 4.06 7.76 -8.23
C CYS A 330 2.59 7.98 -8.58
N VAL A 331 1.88 6.92 -8.96
CA VAL A 331 0.42 6.92 -9.07
C VAL A 331 -0.17 5.80 -8.23
N ALA A 332 -1.22 6.12 -7.45
CA ALA A 332 -1.90 5.20 -6.54
C ALA A 332 -2.93 4.36 -7.30
N GLN A 333 -2.46 3.63 -8.31
CA GLN A 333 -3.27 2.87 -9.24
C GLN A 333 -2.65 1.49 -9.46
N GLY A 334 -3.50 0.47 -9.54
CA GLY A 334 -3.13 -0.89 -9.92
C GLY A 334 -3.94 -1.38 -11.10
N PHE A 335 -3.54 -2.52 -11.66
CA PHE A 335 -4.16 -3.08 -12.86
C PHE A 335 -4.57 -4.54 -12.70
N THR A 336 -3.98 -5.27 -11.75
CA THR A 336 -4.34 -6.65 -11.39
C THR A 336 -5.45 -6.71 -10.33
N ALA A 337 -6.25 -7.78 -10.33
CA ALA A 337 -7.23 -8.06 -9.27
C ALA A 337 -6.63 -8.85 -8.10
N GLU A 338 -5.44 -9.38 -8.27
CA GLU A 338 -4.73 -10.15 -7.26
C GLU A 338 -4.22 -9.22 -6.16
N THR A 339 -4.04 -9.78 -4.96
CA THR A 339 -3.69 -9.02 -3.76
C THR A 339 -2.56 -9.68 -2.98
N ASN A 340 -2.01 -8.96 -2.01
CA ASN A 340 -1.20 -9.53 -0.94
C ASN A 340 -1.61 -8.96 0.43
N ASN A 341 -1.36 -9.66 1.53
CA ASN A 341 -1.78 -9.20 2.87
C ASN A 341 -0.89 -8.11 3.50
N LEU A 342 -0.02 -7.46 2.73
CA LEU A 342 0.80 -6.35 3.18
C LEU A 342 0.00 -5.03 3.08
N ASN A 343 0.57 -3.99 3.67
CA ASN A 343 0.03 -2.64 3.67
C ASN A 343 1.17 -1.67 3.38
N PHE A 344 0.90 -0.58 2.66
CA PHE A 344 1.92 0.42 2.39
C PHE A 344 2.50 1.00 3.68
N GLY A 345 3.82 1.15 3.62
CA GLY A 345 4.62 1.83 4.61
C GLY A 345 4.30 3.32 4.60
N PRO A 346 4.44 3.98 5.75
CA PRO A 346 3.96 5.35 5.98
C PRO A 346 4.78 6.44 5.28
N THR A 347 5.87 6.07 4.62
CA THR A 347 6.74 6.99 3.88
C THR A 347 6.30 7.03 2.43
N ALA A 348 6.22 8.25 1.86
CA ALA A 348 6.00 8.43 0.43
C ALA A 348 7.05 7.63 -0.37
N PRO A 349 6.68 7.05 -1.52
CA PRO A 349 7.64 6.38 -2.38
C PRO A 349 8.79 7.31 -2.78
N SER A 350 10.00 6.74 -2.80
CA SER A 350 11.23 7.46 -3.12
C SER A 350 11.68 7.15 -4.55
N ALA A 351 12.49 8.03 -5.13
CA ALA A 351 13.05 7.85 -6.47
C ALA A 351 14.60 7.93 -6.45
N PRO A 352 15.27 6.86 -5.97
CA PRO A 352 16.72 6.80 -5.89
C PRO A 352 17.37 6.38 -7.23
N PRO A 353 18.62 6.79 -7.48
CA PRO A 353 19.42 6.25 -8.57
C PRO A 353 19.79 4.75 -8.34
N PRO A 354 20.22 4.00 -9.38
CA PRO A 354 20.30 4.40 -10.78
C PRO A 354 18.94 4.32 -11.51
N GLY A 355 18.78 5.16 -12.53
CA GLY A 355 17.61 5.23 -13.42
C GLY A 355 16.48 6.13 -12.90
N PRO A 356 15.43 6.34 -13.72
CA PRO A 356 14.14 6.75 -13.21
C PRO A 356 13.46 5.51 -12.61
N ALA A 357 13.50 5.40 -11.28
CA ALA A 357 12.91 4.31 -10.51
C ALA A 357 12.00 4.84 -9.39
N LEU A 358 11.05 4.01 -8.97
CA LEU A 358 10.15 4.26 -7.84
C LEU A 358 10.28 3.13 -6.82
N LEU A 359 10.48 3.46 -5.55
CA LEU A 359 10.57 2.50 -4.45
C LEU A 359 9.50 2.83 -3.42
N PHE A 360 8.79 1.80 -3.00
CA PHE A 360 7.81 1.90 -1.92
C PHE A 360 8.05 0.82 -0.89
N VAL A 361 7.59 1.03 0.33
CA VAL A 361 7.66 0.05 1.41
C VAL A 361 6.28 -0.56 1.59
N GLU A 362 6.24 -1.84 1.89
CA GLU A 362 5.02 -2.52 2.34
C GLU A 362 5.36 -3.52 3.45
N SER A 363 4.43 -3.74 4.38
CA SER A 363 4.60 -4.68 5.48
C SER A 363 3.28 -5.16 6.06
N THR A 364 3.31 -6.27 6.81
CA THR A 364 2.14 -6.71 7.61
C THR A 364 1.88 -5.81 8.81
N ALA A 365 2.83 -4.95 9.21
CA ALA A 365 2.64 -4.01 10.32
C ALA A 365 1.80 -2.78 9.92
N GLY A 366 1.89 -2.38 8.64
CA GLY A 366 1.17 -1.26 8.04
C GLY A 366 1.45 0.11 8.67
N GLY A 367 0.71 1.14 8.24
CA GLY A 367 0.72 2.45 8.91
C GLY A 367 0.37 3.66 8.03
N ALA A 368 0.52 3.58 6.71
CA ALA A 368 0.21 4.69 5.81
C ALA A 368 -1.30 4.94 5.69
N ALA A 369 -1.68 6.20 5.47
CA ALA A 369 -3.04 6.53 5.02
C ALA A 369 -3.22 6.47 3.50
N SER A 370 -2.11 6.50 2.75
CA SER A 370 -2.10 6.59 1.29
C SER A 370 -0.88 5.91 0.69
N ASN A 371 -0.92 5.72 -0.62
CA ASN A 371 0.02 4.89 -1.36
C ASN A 371 1.12 5.75 -2.03
N CYS A 372 0.89 7.04 -2.32
CA CYS A 372 1.90 7.91 -2.96
C CYS A 372 2.42 9.06 -2.08
N ALA A 373 1.58 9.72 -1.30
CA ALA A 373 2.04 10.59 -0.22
C ALA A 373 0.97 10.70 0.85
N ALA A 374 1.38 10.86 2.10
CA ALA A 374 0.48 10.98 3.23
C ALA A 374 0.92 12.10 4.17
N ALA A 375 -0.07 12.79 4.73
CA ALA A 375 0.07 13.79 5.76
C ALA A 375 -0.99 13.53 6.85
N ALA A 376 -0.84 14.16 8.01
CA ALA A 376 -1.75 13.91 9.13
C ALA A 376 -1.97 15.15 9.99
N GLY A 377 -3.15 15.20 10.61
CA GLY A 377 -3.48 16.08 11.73
C GLY A 377 -4.08 15.24 12.85
N VAL A 378 -3.32 15.00 13.91
CA VAL A 378 -3.67 14.03 14.97
C VAL A 378 -3.74 14.70 16.33
N GLY A 379 -4.57 14.14 17.21
CA GLY A 379 -4.57 14.52 18.61
C GLY A 379 -5.01 15.96 18.85
N ASP A 380 -4.32 16.65 19.76
CA ASP A 380 -4.42 18.09 19.97
C ASP A 380 -3.72 18.90 18.86
N THR A 381 -4.04 18.58 17.60
CA THR A 381 -3.59 19.29 16.38
C THR A 381 -2.09 19.32 16.13
N HIS A 382 -1.45 18.15 16.30
CA HIS A 382 -0.13 17.87 15.75
C HIS A 382 -0.25 17.62 14.24
N LEU A 383 0.37 18.49 13.43
CA LEU A 383 0.36 18.37 11.98
C LEU A 383 1.68 17.77 11.48
N THR A 384 1.57 16.72 10.67
CA THR A 384 2.69 16.17 9.89
C THR A 384 2.42 16.41 8.41
N THR A 385 3.23 17.24 7.77
CA THR A 385 3.11 17.58 6.35
C THR A 385 3.51 16.42 5.41
N PHE A 386 3.20 16.54 4.12
CA PHE A 386 3.57 15.53 3.11
C PHE A 386 5.09 15.31 2.99
N SER A 387 5.92 16.31 3.35
CA SER A 387 7.38 16.16 3.38
C SER A 387 7.92 15.65 4.73
N GLY A 388 7.05 15.43 5.72
CA GLY A 388 7.41 14.90 7.03
C GLY A 388 7.78 15.94 8.10
N LEU A 389 7.44 17.22 7.91
CA LEU A 389 7.57 18.25 8.96
C LEU A 389 6.47 18.05 10.00
N LEU A 390 6.86 17.82 11.26
CA LEU A 390 5.97 17.82 12.42
C LEU A 390 5.94 19.22 13.07
N TYR A 391 4.76 19.81 13.24
CA TYR A 391 4.57 21.07 13.97
C TYR A 391 3.18 21.14 14.61
N ASP A 392 3.04 21.97 15.66
CA ASP A 392 1.78 22.14 16.39
C ASP A 392 1.01 23.34 15.84
N PHE A 393 -0.28 23.16 15.54
CA PHE A 393 -1.12 24.24 15.01
C PHE A 393 -2.40 24.36 15.83
N GLN A 394 -2.36 25.15 16.90
CA GLN A 394 -3.39 25.20 17.96
C GLN A 394 -4.48 26.26 17.72
N ALA A 395 -4.67 26.70 16.48
CA ALA A 395 -5.70 27.67 16.13
C ALA A 395 -7.08 27.00 16.08
N SER A 396 -8.16 27.77 16.29
CA SER A 396 -9.53 27.29 16.15
C SER A 396 -10.22 27.92 14.95
N GLY A 397 -11.07 27.16 14.26
CA GLY A 397 -11.76 27.52 13.03
C GLY A 397 -11.77 26.40 12.00
N ASP A 398 -12.26 26.71 10.80
CA ASP A 398 -12.17 25.81 9.64
C ASP A 398 -10.93 26.19 8.82
N PHE A 399 -10.12 25.20 8.45
CA PHE A 399 -8.86 25.41 7.73
C PHE A 399 -8.73 24.47 6.53
N VAL A 400 -8.02 24.94 5.50
CA VAL A 400 -7.59 24.08 4.38
C VAL A 400 -6.37 23.27 4.83
N LEU A 401 -6.55 21.95 4.93
CA LEU A 401 -5.45 21.03 5.20
C LEU A 401 -4.62 20.77 3.94
N ALA A 402 -5.30 20.49 2.83
CA ALA A 402 -4.67 20.23 1.54
C ALA A 402 -5.60 20.67 0.40
N ASP A 403 -5.05 21.34 -0.59
CA ASP A 403 -5.69 21.66 -1.88
C ASP A 403 -4.71 21.28 -2.98
N SER A 404 -5.08 20.31 -3.81
CA SER A 404 -4.30 19.83 -4.96
C SER A 404 -4.96 20.19 -6.30
N GLY A 405 -5.95 21.10 -6.27
CA GLY A 405 -6.68 21.56 -7.44
C GLY A 405 -8.18 21.30 -7.35
N PRO A 406 -8.90 21.42 -8.47
CA PRO A 406 -10.37 21.43 -8.48
C PRO A 406 -10.96 20.10 -7.96
N ASP A 407 -10.27 18.99 -8.19
CA ASP A 407 -10.78 17.65 -7.92
C ASP A 407 -10.47 17.13 -6.51
N PHE A 408 -9.61 17.80 -5.73
CA PHE A 408 -9.31 17.36 -4.37
C PHE A 408 -8.88 18.50 -3.44
N ILE A 409 -9.79 18.86 -2.52
CA ILE A 409 -9.53 19.75 -1.38
C ILE A 409 -10.04 19.10 -0.09
N VAL A 410 -9.26 19.24 0.98
CA VAL A 410 -9.57 18.75 2.32
C VAL A 410 -9.56 19.91 3.31
N GLN A 411 -10.65 20.03 4.07
CA GLN A 411 -10.80 21.01 5.15
C GLN A 411 -11.01 20.29 6.48
N ASN A 412 -10.50 20.85 7.58
CA ASN A 412 -10.82 20.40 8.94
C ASN A 412 -11.40 21.52 9.79
N ARG A 413 -12.16 21.14 10.82
CA ARG A 413 -12.61 22.04 11.89
C ARG A 413 -11.83 21.78 13.15
N GLN A 414 -11.08 22.78 13.60
CA GLN A 414 -10.33 22.76 14.85
C GLN A 414 -11.08 23.56 15.91
N VAL A 415 -11.22 22.98 17.10
CA VAL A 415 -12.01 23.56 18.22
C VAL A 415 -11.11 23.72 19.43
N SER A 416 -11.14 24.90 20.04
CA SER A 416 -10.33 25.21 21.22
C SER A 416 -10.72 24.34 22.42
N GLY A 417 -9.72 23.94 23.21
CA GLY A 417 -9.86 23.28 24.51
C GLY A 417 -10.20 24.24 25.66
N ALA A 418 -10.41 25.53 25.39
CA ALA A 418 -10.79 26.52 26.40
C ALA A 418 -12.09 26.15 27.14
N PRO A 419 -12.22 26.50 28.44
CA PRO A 419 -11.23 27.21 29.26
C PRO A 419 -10.16 26.30 29.87
N THR A 420 -10.30 24.97 29.78
CA THR A 420 -9.39 24.01 30.43
C THR A 420 -8.00 24.01 29.80
N TRP A 421 -7.95 24.05 28.47
CA TRP A 421 -6.73 24.04 27.66
C TRP A 421 -6.83 25.14 26.59
N PRO A 422 -6.70 26.43 26.97
CA PRO A 422 -6.97 27.55 26.06
C PRO A 422 -5.95 27.70 24.93
N ASN A 423 -4.77 27.09 25.06
CA ASN A 423 -3.70 27.09 24.05
C ASN A 423 -3.60 25.77 23.29
N ALA A 424 -4.63 24.92 23.38
CA ALA A 424 -4.71 23.67 22.64
C ALA A 424 -6.03 23.58 21.86
N ALA A 425 -6.03 22.86 20.74
CA ALA A 425 -7.18 22.62 19.90
C ALA A 425 -7.27 21.14 19.54
N VAL A 426 -8.46 20.67 19.15
CA VAL A 426 -8.65 19.33 18.60
C VAL A 426 -9.47 19.40 17.31
N ASN A 427 -9.23 18.46 16.42
CA ASN A 427 -10.05 18.25 15.23
C ASN A 427 -11.44 17.70 15.61
N SER A 428 -12.50 18.35 15.17
CA SER A 428 -13.89 17.93 15.43
C SER A 428 -14.66 17.52 14.18
N ALA A 429 -14.17 17.87 12.99
CA ALA A 429 -14.75 17.48 11.71
C ALA A 429 -13.69 17.55 10.60
N VAL A 430 -13.90 16.76 9.55
CA VAL A 430 -13.11 16.79 8.31
C VAL A 430 -14.03 16.62 7.12
N ALA A 431 -13.78 17.34 6.04
CA ALA A 431 -14.52 17.22 4.79
C ALA A 431 -13.58 17.25 3.59
N ALA A 432 -13.95 16.53 2.54
CA ALA A 432 -13.26 16.48 1.28
C ALA A 432 -14.22 16.78 0.13
N ARG A 433 -13.76 17.56 -0.85
CA ARG A 433 -14.36 17.61 -2.19
C ARG A 433 -13.54 16.71 -3.11
N LEU A 434 -14.20 15.81 -3.82
CA LEU A 434 -13.64 14.80 -4.71
C LEU A 434 -14.36 14.96 -6.06
N GLY A 435 -13.78 15.73 -6.97
CA GLY A 435 -14.48 16.19 -8.17
C GLY A 435 -15.72 17.00 -7.79
N LYS A 436 -16.92 16.51 -8.15
CA LYS A 436 -18.19 17.16 -7.80
C LYS A 436 -18.77 16.69 -6.47
N THR A 437 -18.31 15.55 -5.98
CA THR A 437 -18.82 14.95 -4.74
C THR A 437 -18.16 15.60 -3.53
N THR A 438 -18.94 15.83 -2.49
CA THR A 438 -18.46 16.31 -1.19
C THR A 438 -18.81 15.31 -0.10
N VAL A 439 -17.83 15.01 0.75
CA VAL A 439 -18.02 14.08 1.88
C VAL A 439 -17.50 14.74 3.15
N ALA A 440 -18.32 14.76 4.20
CA ALA A 440 -17.94 15.28 5.52
C ALA A 440 -18.14 14.22 6.60
N ILE A 441 -17.16 14.14 7.49
CA ILE A 441 -17.16 13.30 8.69
C ILE A 441 -17.15 14.22 9.91
N CYS A 442 -18.22 14.20 10.70
CA CYS A 442 -18.34 15.05 11.88
C CYS A 442 -18.28 14.23 13.18
N ALA A 443 -17.65 14.81 14.21
CA ALA A 443 -17.69 14.23 15.56
C ALA A 443 -19.11 14.29 16.15
N LYS A 444 -19.89 15.33 15.83
CA LYS A 444 -21.32 15.50 16.10
C LYS A 444 -21.89 16.50 15.07
N PRO A 445 -23.22 16.57 14.87
CA PRO A 445 -24.23 15.60 15.30
C PRO A 445 -24.32 14.39 14.36
N GLN A 446 -24.06 14.59 13.06
CA GLN A 446 -24.17 13.61 11.98
C GLN A 446 -22.78 13.03 11.68
N ARG A 447 -22.65 11.70 11.62
CA ARG A 447 -21.32 11.06 11.45
C ARG A 447 -20.78 11.16 10.03
N LEU A 448 -21.64 10.93 9.04
CA LEU A 448 -21.29 10.94 7.61
C LEU A 448 -22.35 11.76 6.87
N VAL A 449 -21.88 12.73 6.08
CA VAL A 449 -22.70 13.56 5.19
C VAL A 449 -22.09 13.49 3.79
N VAL A 450 -22.90 13.20 2.78
CA VAL A 450 -22.51 13.16 1.37
C VAL A 450 -23.38 14.14 0.60
N ASP A 451 -22.77 15.05 -0.14
CA ASP A 451 -23.45 16.08 -0.94
C ASP A 451 -24.52 16.84 -0.14
N GLY A 452 -24.13 17.24 1.08
CA GLY A 452 -25.00 17.96 2.03
C GLY A 452 -26.06 17.10 2.72
N LYS A 453 -26.18 15.81 2.39
CA LYS A 453 -27.21 14.91 2.92
C LYS A 453 -26.62 13.91 3.91
N PRO A 454 -27.22 13.76 5.10
CA PRO A 454 -26.89 12.68 6.02
C PRO A 454 -26.94 11.29 5.37
N VAL A 455 -25.90 10.49 5.57
CA VAL A 455 -25.85 9.09 5.11
C VAL A 455 -25.50 8.18 6.28
N SER A 456 -26.20 7.05 6.38
CA SER A 456 -25.93 6.02 7.38
C SER A 456 -25.13 4.88 6.76
N LEU A 457 -23.91 4.66 7.26
CA LEU A 457 -23.06 3.53 6.88
C LEU A 457 -22.70 2.77 8.15
N ARG A 458 -23.26 1.58 8.37
CA ARG A 458 -22.98 0.76 9.57
C ARG A 458 -21.60 0.10 9.52
N GLY A 459 -21.14 -0.22 8.31
CA GLY A 459 -19.85 -0.81 7.98
C GLY A 459 -19.84 -1.22 6.49
N GLY A 460 -18.66 -1.45 5.92
CA GLY A 460 -18.50 -1.77 4.50
C GLY A 460 -18.27 -0.53 3.63
N ALA A 461 -18.43 -0.69 2.31
CA ALA A 461 -18.15 0.34 1.32
C ALA A 461 -19.44 0.92 0.71
N LEU A 462 -19.42 2.23 0.45
CA LEU A 462 -20.43 2.98 -0.28
C LEU A 462 -19.78 3.60 -1.51
N GLN A 463 -20.19 3.17 -2.70
CA GLN A 463 -19.79 3.81 -3.96
C GLN A 463 -20.56 5.13 -4.14
N LEU A 464 -19.86 6.17 -4.56
CA LEU A 464 -20.40 7.49 -4.83
C LEU A 464 -20.38 7.79 -6.33
N ALA A 465 -20.95 8.93 -6.70
CA ALA A 465 -20.80 9.46 -8.05
C ALA A 465 -19.31 9.74 -8.36
N ASP A 466 -18.99 9.88 -9.64
CA ASP A 466 -17.65 10.21 -10.15
C ASP A 466 -16.53 9.20 -9.80
N GLY A 467 -16.88 8.00 -9.31
CA GLY A 467 -15.94 6.92 -9.01
C GLY A 467 -15.25 7.05 -7.64
N ALA A 468 -15.75 7.92 -6.77
CA ALA A 468 -15.32 7.98 -5.37
C ALA A 468 -16.02 6.91 -4.51
N ASP A 469 -15.43 6.56 -3.38
CA ASP A 469 -16.04 5.67 -2.40
C ASP A 469 -15.79 6.09 -0.95
N VAL A 470 -16.67 5.63 -0.06
CA VAL A 470 -16.54 5.75 1.38
C VAL A 470 -16.61 4.37 2.01
N THR A 471 -15.54 3.95 2.65
CA THR A 471 -15.48 2.71 3.41
C THR A 471 -15.45 2.98 4.91
N ARG A 472 -16.21 2.20 5.68
CA ARG A 472 -16.22 2.27 7.15
C ARG A 472 -15.87 0.93 7.79
N THR A 473 -14.88 0.97 8.67
CA THR A 473 -14.50 -0.14 9.55
C THR A 473 -14.43 0.35 10.99
N GLY A 474 -15.39 -0.05 11.82
CA GLY A 474 -15.50 0.41 13.20
C GLY A 474 -15.70 1.92 13.32
N ASN A 475 -14.71 2.62 13.86
CA ASN A 475 -14.66 4.08 14.03
C ASN A 475 -13.81 4.80 12.96
N VAL A 476 -13.31 4.08 11.96
CA VAL A 476 -12.50 4.64 10.87
C VAL A 476 -13.35 4.76 9.61
N TYR A 477 -13.33 5.93 8.99
CA TYR A 477 -13.84 6.19 7.65
C TYR A 477 -12.68 6.43 6.71
N VAL A 478 -12.72 5.81 5.54
CA VAL A 478 -11.79 6.03 4.43
C VAL A 478 -12.61 6.57 3.28
N ILE A 479 -12.26 7.75 2.80
CA ILE A 479 -12.84 8.38 1.62
C ILE A 479 -11.77 8.36 0.54
N ARG A 480 -12.10 7.92 -0.69
CA ARG A 480 -11.11 7.81 -1.77
C ARG A 480 -11.75 8.18 -3.12
N ASN A 481 -11.01 8.86 -4.00
CA ASN A 481 -11.42 9.07 -5.39
C ASN A 481 -10.75 8.08 -6.34
N ALA A 482 -11.15 8.09 -7.62
CA ALA A 482 -10.59 7.23 -8.66
C ALA A 482 -9.10 7.46 -8.95
N ARG A 483 -8.54 8.63 -8.58
CA ARG A 483 -7.10 8.94 -8.66
C ARG A 483 -6.30 8.35 -7.49
N GLY A 484 -6.96 7.90 -6.43
CA GLY A 484 -6.34 7.41 -5.19
C GLY A 484 -6.12 8.49 -4.13
N ASP A 485 -6.53 9.75 -4.37
CA ASP A 485 -6.55 10.76 -3.31
C ASP A 485 -7.51 10.32 -2.22
N SER A 486 -7.14 10.52 -0.95
CA SER A 486 -7.88 9.93 0.16
C SER A 486 -7.88 10.74 1.45
N VAL A 487 -8.90 10.48 2.26
CA VAL A 487 -8.99 10.98 3.64
C VAL A 487 -9.34 9.82 4.56
N VAL A 488 -8.53 9.60 5.58
CA VAL A 488 -8.82 8.66 6.67
C VAL A 488 -9.20 9.47 7.91
N ALA A 489 -10.44 9.31 8.36
CA ALA A 489 -10.96 9.95 9.56
C ALA A 489 -11.20 8.91 10.65
N THR A 490 -10.45 8.98 11.75
CA THR A 490 -10.60 8.10 12.92
C THR A 490 -11.33 8.84 14.03
N LEU A 491 -12.52 8.38 14.39
CA LEU A 491 -13.35 9.02 15.41
C LEU A 491 -12.99 8.50 16.80
N ASN A 492 -12.59 9.40 17.69
CA ASN A 492 -12.11 9.06 19.02
C ASN A 492 -12.99 9.68 20.14
N PRO A 493 -13.15 8.98 21.28
CA PRO A 493 -13.75 9.56 22.48
C PRO A 493 -12.85 10.65 23.12
N PRO A 494 -13.39 11.74 23.69
CA PRO A 494 -14.81 11.99 23.88
C PRO A 494 -15.54 12.46 22.63
N ASN A 495 -14.93 13.25 21.73
CA ASN A 495 -15.45 13.68 20.41
C ASN A 495 -14.36 14.38 19.56
N TYR A 496 -13.25 13.72 19.24
CA TYR A 496 -12.23 14.28 18.33
C TYR A 496 -11.94 13.33 17.16
N ILE A 497 -11.28 13.84 16.12
CA ILE A 497 -10.97 13.10 14.90
C ILE A 497 -9.47 13.17 14.62
N ASP A 498 -8.81 12.01 14.51
CA ASP A 498 -7.52 11.98 13.86
C ASP A 498 -7.73 11.93 12.35
N VAL A 499 -7.09 12.84 11.63
CA VAL A 499 -7.20 12.97 10.18
C VAL A 499 -5.88 12.55 9.56
N LYS A 500 -5.94 11.71 8.54
CA LYS A 500 -4.83 11.50 7.61
C LYS A 500 -5.30 11.84 6.19
N VAL A 501 -4.48 12.55 5.44
CA VAL A 501 -4.75 12.96 4.06
C VAL A 501 -3.75 12.26 3.16
N GLY A 502 -4.25 11.70 2.06
CA GLY A 502 -3.50 10.98 1.06
C GLY A 502 -3.57 11.65 -0.30
N LEU A 503 -2.43 11.75 -0.98
CA LEU A 503 -2.37 12.09 -2.40
C LEU A 503 -2.23 10.81 -3.21
N GLY A 504 -2.99 10.75 -4.30
CA GLY A 504 -2.98 9.67 -5.27
C GLY A 504 -1.83 9.81 -6.27
N GLN A 505 -1.18 10.97 -6.34
CA GLN A 505 0.03 11.16 -7.14
C GLN A 505 1.14 11.81 -6.31
N TRP A 506 2.39 11.51 -6.63
CA TRP A 506 3.53 12.17 -5.98
C TRP A 506 4.78 12.18 -6.88
N PRO A 507 5.50 13.30 -6.98
CA PRO A 507 5.15 14.62 -6.46
C PRO A 507 4.01 15.28 -7.26
N GLU A 508 3.19 16.08 -6.61
CA GLU A 508 2.20 16.95 -7.26
C GLU A 508 2.11 18.31 -6.57
N LYS A 509 1.49 19.31 -7.23
CA LYS A 509 1.25 20.61 -6.58
C LYS A 509 0.17 20.43 -5.52
N VAL A 510 0.53 20.74 -4.27
CA VAL A 510 -0.41 20.80 -3.16
C VAL A 510 -0.10 22.02 -2.29
N GLU A 511 -1.13 22.64 -1.76
CA GLU A 511 -1.05 23.80 -0.87
C GLU A 511 -1.99 23.61 0.34
N GLY A 512 -1.81 24.37 1.43
CA GLY A 512 -2.55 24.18 2.69
C GLY A 512 -1.64 23.86 3.87
N LEU A 513 -2.25 23.64 5.04
CA LEU A 513 -1.52 23.41 6.28
C LEU A 513 -0.64 22.14 6.29
N LEU A 514 -0.93 21.17 5.42
CA LEU A 514 -0.17 19.92 5.29
C LEU A 514 0.87 19.94 4.17
N ALA A 515 1.01 21.05 3.45
CA ALA A 515 1.90 21.16 2.30
C ALA A 515 3.22 21.86 2.64
N ASN A 516 4.25 21.57 1.85
CA ASN A 516 5.53 22.29 1.89
C ASN A 516 5.83 22.87 0.50
N PRO A 517 6.23 24.15 0.41
CA PRO A 517 6.64 24.72 -0.87
C PRO A 517 7.86 23.96 -1.42
N LYS A 518 7.76 23.51 -2.67
CA LYS A 518 8.80 22.72 -3.36
C LYS A 518 9.19 21.42 -2.65
N ASN A 519 8.32 20.88 -1.79
CA ASN A 519 8.59 19.70 -0.97
C ASN A 519 9.82 19.85 -0.04
N ASP A 520 10.19 21.08 0.31
CA ASP A 520 11.23 21.34 1.31
C ASP A 520 10.62 21.22 2.71
N VAL A 521 11.00 20.17 3.43
CA VAL A 521 10.52 19.86 4.78
C VAL A 521 10.69 21.02 5.78
N ASN A 522 11.61 21.95 5.54
CA ASN A 522 11.88 23.05 6.48
C ASN A 522 11.04 24.30 6.22
N LEU A 523 10.17 24.27 5.21
CA LEU A 523 9.42 25.43 4.75
C LEU A 523 7.90 25.21 4.88
N LEU A 524 7.22 26.32 5.17
CA LEU A 524 5.76 26.49 5.05
C LEU A 524 5.48 27.69 4.15
N ALA A 525 4.27 27.81 3.63
CA ALA A 525 3.87 28.96 2.82
C ALA A 525 2.45 29.43 3.15
N THR A 526 2.24 30.75 3.18
CA THR A 526 0.88 31.31 3.17
C THR A 526 0.20 31.03 1.83
N ARG A 527 -1.13 31.21 1.75
CA ARG A 527 -1.89 31.05 0.49
C ARG A 527 -1.36 31.92 -0.65
N GLU A 528 -0.84 33.12 -0.33
CA GLU A 528 -0.26 34.06 -1.29
C GLU A 528 1.21 33.76 -1.64
N GLY A 529 1.78 32.69 -1.08
CA GLY A 529 3.13 32.21 -1.38
C GLY A 529 4.24 32.84 -0.53
N ARG A 530 3.92 33.55 0.57
CA ARG A 530 4.95 34.01 1.52
C ARG A 530 5.57 32.80 2.21
N ILE A 531 6.87 32.60 2.03
CA ILE A 531 7.63 31.48 2.60
C ILE A 531 7.99 31.77 4.07
N LEU A 532 7.74 30.79 4.94
CA LEU A 532 8.19 30.73 6.33
C LEU A 532 9.20 29.59 6.48
N LYS A 533 10.23 29.78 7.29
CA LYS A 533 11.31 28.81 7.51
C LYS A 533 11.47 28.49 8.99
N THR A 534 11.74 27.23 9.31
CA THR A 534 11.98 26.77 10.70
C THR A 534 13.29 27.36 11.29
N PRO A 535 13.33 27.71 12.60
CA PRO A 535 12.21 27.74 13.54
C PRO A 535 11.24 28.88 13.22
N PHE A 536 9.96 28.64 13.45
CA PHE A 536 8.90 29.59 13.12
C PHE A 536 8.65 30.56 14.29
N SER A 537 8.30 31.81 13.99
CA SER A 537 7.82 32.74 15.01
C SER A 537 6.34 32.50 15.30
N PHE A 538 5.92 32.69 16.55
CA PHE A 538 4.51 32.65 16.94
C PHE A 538 3.67 33.61 16.10
N GLU A 539 4.18 34.83 15.89
CA GLU A 539 3.49 35.87 15.12
C GLU A 539 3.23 35.40 13.69
N ASP A 540 4.25 34.87 13.00
CA ASP A 540 4.11 34.43 11.60
C ASP A 540 3.15 33.24 11.45
N ILE A 541 3.16 32.29 12.39
CA ILE A 541 2.29 31.11 12.31
C ILE A 541 0.83 31.46 12.62
N TYR A 542 0.56 32.22 13.67
CA TYR A 542 -0.79 32.44 14.15
C TYR A 542 -1.48 33.70 13.58
N HIS A 543 -0.73 34.59 12.91
CA HIS A 543 -1.32 35.72 12.20
C HIS A 543 -1.35 35.51 10.68
N PRO A 544 -0.29 35.80 9.89
CA PRO A 544 -0.38 35.73 8.43
C PRO A 544 -0.59 34.31 7.91
N TYR A 545 0.01 33.28 8.53
CA TYR A 545 -0.13 31.91 8.04
C TYR A 545 -1.50 31.31 8.37
N ALA A 546 -1.89 31.28 9.65
CA ALA A 546 -3.19 30.74 10.07
C ALA A 546 -4.36 31.43 9.36
N GLU A 547 -4.35 32.76 9.26
CA GLU A 547 -5.43 33.50 8.61
C GLU A 547 -5.47 33.25 7.09
N SER A 548 -4.32 33.09 6.42
CA SER A 548 -4.31 32.77 4.98
C SER A 548 -4.95 31.42 4.65
N TRP A 549 -4.87 30.45 5.57
CA TRP A 549 -5.43 29.11 5.39
C TRP A 549 -6.80 28.92 6.03
N ARG A 550 -7.29 29.91 6.77
CA ARG A 550 -8.64 29.92 7.31
C ARG A 550 -9.67 29.94 6.18
N VAL A 551 -10.69 29.10 6.30
CA VAL A 551 -11.77 29.01 5.32
C VAL A 551 -12.84 30.04 5.68
N ASP A 552 -13.26 30.84 4.69
CA ASP A 552 -14.44 31.70 4.84
C ASP A 552 -15.68 30.82 5.12
N PRO A 553 -16.51 31.15 6.12
CA PRO A 553 -17.71 30.37 6.43
C PRO A 553 -18.62 30.06 5.23
N LYS A 554 -18.65 30.92 4.21
CA LYS A 554 -19.45 30.68 2.98
C LYS A 554 -18.88 29.59 2.07
N ASP A 555 -17.57 29.34 2.16
CA ASP A 555 -16.82 28.38 1.35
C ASP A 555 -16.53 27.07 2.13
N SER A 556 -17.00 26.98 3.38
CA SER A 556 -16.75 25.85 4.26
C SER A 556 -17.59 24.62 3.87
N LEU A 557 -16.87 23.54 3.54
CA LEU A 557 -17.43 22.19 3.37
C LEU A 557 -17.98 21.60 4.68
N LEU A 558 -17.66 22.23 5.80
CA LEU A 558 -17.96 21.77 7.16
C LEU A 558 -19.17 22.47 7.78
N SER A 559 -19.86 23.34 7.03
CA SER A 559 -21.13 23.95 7.43
C SER A 559 -22.19 22.91 7.86
N VAL A 560 -22.14 21.72 7.26
CA VAL A 560 -22.99 20.55 7.59
C VAL A 560 -22.69 19.92 8.96
N CYS A 561 -21.50 20.19 9.54
CA CYS A 561 -21.06 19.68 10.83
C CYS A 561 -21.39 20.59 12.02
N GLY A 562 -22.23 21.61 11.80
CA GLY A 562 -22.69 22.55 12.84
C GLY A 562 -22.48 24.00 12.42
N ARG A 563 -23.36 24.87 12.95
CA ARG A 563 -23.49 26.27 12.49
C ARG A 563 -22.56 27.27 13.19
N GLU A 564 -22.00 26.93 14.33
CA GLU A 564 -21.17 27.85 15.12
C GLU A 564 -19.68 27.54 14.91
N ILE A 565 -18.99 28.39 14.15
CA ILE A 565 -17.55 28.32 13.92
C ILE A 565 -16.91 29.33 14.88
N LYS A 566 -16.29 28.84 15.96
CA LYS A 566 -15.51 29.70 16.87
C LYS A 566 -14.09 29.79 16.34
N THR A 567 -13.70 30.98 15.91
CA THR A 567 -12.34 31.27 15.46
C THR A 567 -11.50 31.84 16.60
N GLY A 568 -10.20 31.59 16.56
CA GLY A 568 -9.26 32.10 17.55
C GLY A 568 -7.86 31.52 17.37
N ILE A 569 -6.92 32.09 18.11
CA ILE A 569 -5.53 31.67 18.17
C ILE A 569 -5.15 31.39 19.64
N PRO A 570 -4.15 30.53 19.91
CA PRO A 570 -3.63 30.36 21.26
C PRO A 570 -3.05 31.69 21.78
N GLY A 571 -2.92 31.85 23.09
CA GLY A 571 -2.28 33.03 23.68
C GLY A 571 -0.75 32.98 23.69
N LYS A 572 -0.17 31.78 23.52
CA LYS A 572 1.26 31.50 23.47
C LYS A 572 1.50 30.08 22.96
N PRO A 573 2.73 29.71 22.53
CA PRO A 573 3.08 28.32 22.29
C PRO A 573 2.84 27.46 23.54
N PHE A 574 2.47 26.20 23.34
CA PHE A 574 2.17 25.25 24.41
C PHE A 574 2.82 23.90 24.11
N TYR A 575 3.74 23.48 24.98
CA TYR A 575 4.57 22.30 24.82
C TYR A 575 4.50 21.38 26.04
N ALA A 576 4.97 20.14 25.90
CA ALA A 576 5.02 19.16 27.00
C ALA A 576 5.69 19.72 28.27
N LYS A 577 6.72 20.57 28.11
CA LYS A 577 7.43 21.24 29.21
C LYS A 577 6.59 22.24 30.01
N ASP A 578 5.47 22.72 29.45
CA ASP A 578 4.58 23.69 30.08
C ASP A 578 3.52 23.02 30.98
N LEU A 579 3.44 21.68 30.96
CA LEU A 579 2.56 20.90 31.82
C LEU A 579 3.02 20.93 33.29
N LYS A 580 2.06 20.79 34.21
CA LYS A 580 2.39 20.56 35.62
C LYS A 580 3.16 19.25 35.77
N ARG A 581 4.11 19.20 36.70
CA ARG A 581 5.06 18.09 36.86
C ARG A 581 4.37 16.73 37.05
N ASP A 582 3.25 16.70 37.75
CA ASP A 582 2.39 15.55 37.97
C ASP A 582 1.63 15.10 36.71
N GLN A 583 1.16 16.06 35.88
CA GLN A 583 0.55 15.75 34.58
C GLN A 583 1.60 15.20 33.60
N LEU A 584 2.77 15.84 33.51
CA LEU A 584 3.88 15.42 32.67
C LEU A 584 4.29 13.97 32.98
N LYS A 585 4.60 13.67 34.25
CA LYS A 585 5.00 12.31 34.68
C LYS A 585 3.94 11.25 34.36
N ARG A 586 2.68 11.58 34.58
CA ARG A 586 1.57 10.66 34.28
C ARG A 586 1.47 10.39 32.78
N ALA A 587 1.57 11.43 31.95
CA ALA A 587 1.49 11.33 30.51
C ALA A 587 2.70 10.58 29.93
N GLU A 588 3.92 10.87 30.39
CA GLU A 588 5.15 10.14 30.04
C GLU A 588 5.01 8.64 30.29
N ALA A 589 4.49 8.25 31.46
CA ALA A 589 4.27 6.84 31.80
C ALA A 589 3.26 6.16 30.88
N ILE A 590 2.20 6.87 30.48
CA ILE A 590 1.19 6.36 29.55
C ILE A 590 1.79 6.19 28.15
N CYS A 591 2.53 7.18 27.65
CA CYS A 591 3.19 7.14 26.34
C CYS A 591 4.25 6.04 26.26
N ALA A 592 5.09 5.90 27.28
CA ALA A 592 6.07 4.81 27.37
C ALA A 592 5.38 3.44 27.39
N LYS A 593 4.28 3.29 28.14
CA LYS A 593 3.49 2.06 28.17
C LYS A 593 2.82 1.75 26.83
N ALA A 594 2.50 2.76 26.04
CA ALA A 594 1.98 2.59 24.69
C ALA A 594 3.06 2.22 23.65
N GLY A 595 4.34 2.26 24.03
CA GLY A 595 5.46 1.95 23.14
C GLY A 595 5.95 3.15 22.32
N VAL A 596 5.61 4.39 22.71
CA VAL A 596 6.08 5.59 22.02
C VAL A 596 7.57 5.80 22.33
N GLU A 597 8.40 5.85 21.29
CA GLU A 597 9.83 6.10 21.40
C GLU A 597 10.13 7.53 21.86
N LYS A 598 11.30 7.73 22.49
CA LYS A 598 11.72 9.06 22.95
C LYS A 598 11.99 9.99 21.77
N GLY A 599 11.52 11.23 21.86
CA GLY A 599 11.72 12.25 20.83
C GLY A 599 10.45 13.05 20.55
N PRO A 600 10.34 13.69 19.38
CA PRO A 600 9.24 14.62 19.07
C PRO A 600 7.84 13.99 19.17
N LEU A 601 7.68 12.72 18.80
CA LEU A 601 6.41 12.00 18.93
C LEU A 601 6.05 11.70 20.40
N GLN A 602 7.06 11.60 21.28
CA GLN A 602 6.81 11.47 22.71
C GLN A 602 6.22 12.77 23.26
N ASP A 603 6.78 13.92 22.87
CA ASP A 603 6.29 15.23 23.29
C ASP A 603 4.85 15.47 22.84
N ALA A 604 4.54 15.12 21.58
CA ALA A 604 3.18 15.12 21.06
C ALA A 604 2.25 14.19 21.86
N CYS A 605 2.67 12.93 22.08
CA CYS A 605 1.91 11.99 22.89
C CYS A 605 1.63 12.51 24.30
N ILE A 606 2.61 13.15 24.94
CA ILE A 606 2.49 13.69 26.30
C ILE A 606 1.40 14.77 26.34
N LEU A 607 1.42 15.69 25.39
CA LEU A 607 0.40 16.73 25.24
C LEU A 607 -0.97 16.13 25.03
N ASP A 608 -1.10 15.21 24.08
CA ASP A 608 -2.35 14.51 23.77
C ASP A 608 -2.98 13.85 24.99
N VAL A 609 -2.18 13.08 25.74
CA VAL A 609 -2.65 12.38 26.93
C VAL A 609 -3.09 13.36 28.01
N ALA A 610 -2.41 14.51 28.15
CA ALA A 610 -2.74 15.54 29.11
C ALA A 610 -4.00 16.33 28.71
N VAL A 611 -4.07 16.79 27.46
CA VAL A 611 -5.13 17.66 26.92
C VAL A 611 -6.43 16.90 26.74
N ILE A 612 -6.38 15.72 26.09
CA ILE A 612 -7.55 14.90 25.81
C ILE A 612 -7.98 14.09 27.04
N GLY A 613 -7.03 13.79 27.94
CA GLY A 613 -7.29 13.12 29.21
C GLY A 613 -7.58 11.62 29.08
N LYS A 614 -7.18 10.99 27.97
CA LYS A 614 -7.41 9.56 27.70
C LYS A 614 -6.12 8.86 27.29
N ALA A 615 -5.82 7.74 27.96
CA ALA A 615 -4.68 6.89 27.60
C ALA A 615 -4.75 6.33 26.16
N GLY A 616 -5.94 6.30 25.56
CA GLY A 616 -6.13 5.92 24.17
C GLY A 616 -5.44 6.85 23.17
N ALA A 617 -5.25 8.13 23.52
CA ALA A 617 -4.59 9.11 22.65
C ALA A 617 -3.12 8.76 22.36
N ALA A 618 -2.46 8.03 23.27
CA ALA A 618 -1.07 7.60 23.06
C ALA A 618 -0.90 6.56 21.93
N LYS A 619 -1.97 5.84 21.54
CA LYS A 619 -1.85 4.71 20.62
C LYS A 619 -1.47 5.10 19.20
N ILE A 620 -1.84 6.30 18.77
CA ILE A 620 -1.54 6.75 17.41
C ILE A 620 -0.04 6.96 17.22
N HIS A 621 0.62 7.57 18.21
CA HIS A 621 2.05 7.92 18.18
C HIS A 621 2.98 6.70 18.15
N ALA A 622 2.57 5.57 18.73
CA ALA A 622 3.37 4.33 18.71
C ALA A 622 3.48 3.70 17.31
N LYS A 623 2.64 4.12 16.36
CA LYS A 623 2.63 3.64 14.97
C LYS A 623 2.97 4.73 13.97
N THR A 624 3.24 5.94 14.43
CA THR A 624 3.62 7.07 13.59
C THR A 624 5.13 7.02 13.36
N PRO A 625 5.62 7.14 12.12
CA PRO A 625 7.05 7.26 11.87
C PRO A 625 7.64 8.50 12.50
N ALA A 626 8.93 8.42 12.84
CA ALA A 626 9.69 9.61 13.18
C ALA A 626 9.56 10.66 12.07
N PRO A 627 9.31 11.94 12.43
CA PRO A 627 9.24 13.01 11.44
C PRO A 627 10.61 13.27 10.83
N ASN A 628 10.62 13.76 9.59
CA ASN A 628 11.85 14.15 8.88
C ASN A 628 12.43 15.45 9.45
N ALA A 629 11.57 16.35 9.95
CA ALA A 629 11.97 17.57 10.65
C ALA A 629 10.90 17.99 11.67
N VAL A 630 11.28 18.85 12.61
CA VAL A 630 10.37 19.42 13.61
C VAL A 630 10.36 20.94 13.48
N GLY A 631 9.16 21.51 13.34
CA GLY A 631 8.90 22.93 13.28
C GLY A 631 8.58 23.49 14.66
N ILE A 632 9.58 24.02 15.35
CA ILE A 632 9.38 24.66 16.66
C ILE A 632 8.84 26.08 16.43
N ILE A 633 7.81 26.45 17.20
CA ILE A 633 7.20 27.79 17.19
C ILE A 633 7.67 28.53 18.45
N GLN A 634 8.23 29.71 18.26
CA GLN A 634 8.87 30.50 19.33
C GLN A 634 8.12 31.79 19.65
#